data_AF-A0A662AX18-F1
#
_entry.id   AF-A0A662AX18-F1
#
_cell.length_a   1.000
_cell.length_b   1.000
_cell.length_c   1.000
_cell.angle_alpha   90.00
_cell.angle_beta   90.00
_cell.angle_gamma   90.00
#
_symmetry.space_group_name_H-M   'P 1'
#
loop_
_entity.id
_entity.type
_entity.pdbx_description
1 polymer ?
#
loop_
_entity_poly.entity_id
_entity_poly.type
_entity_poly.pdbx_seq_one_letter_code
_entity_poly.pdbx_strand_id
1 'polypeptide(L)'
;MKKVLTLIMLAILSTSLFAGEQDGDFVQTKDDVYFLKNVRLGVSSFLVGIMENGEKIKFAKEDVLVYKMSGERFEKMPVVKDNVCLEETCFMKVIAYKCGLKVYKHEYYDNSGKLTSRHYVFKKDQFVVKFDRENTQNLTAFFAGELD
;
A
#
# COMPACT_ATOMS: atom_id res chain seq x y z
N MET A 1 48.76 24.89 13.91
CA MET A 1 48.76 23.45 13.56
C MET A 1 47.40 22.90 14.02
N LYS A 2 46.34 22.92 13.20
CA LYS A 2 45.89 21.90 12.22
C LYS A 2 45.67 20.49 12.81
N LYS A 3 44.39 20.06 12.73
CA LYS A 3 43.80 18.70 12.86
C LYS A 3 43.59 18.26 14.32
N VAL A 4 42.41 17.86 14.79
CA VAL A 4 41.46 16.85 14.27
C VAL A 4 40.03 17.25 14.74
N LEU A 5 39.10 17.64 13.86
CA LEU A 5 38.12 16.81 13.13
C LEU A 5 37.28 15.88 14.06
N THR A 6 36.08 16.32 14.45
CA THR A 6 34.80 15.84 13.87
C THR A 6 34.46 14.38 14.21
N LEU A 7 33.64 14.18 15.24
CA LEU A 7 32.72 13.03 15.49
C LEU A 7 32.15 13.29 16.90
N ILE A 8 30.86 13.44 17.18
CA ILE A 8 29.70 12.59 16.89
C ILE A 8 28.47 13.53 16.99
N MET A 9 27.77 13.79 15.90
CA MET A 9 26.61 13.02 15.43
C MET A 9 25.35 13.28 16.27
N LEU A 10 24.57 14.24 15.79
CA LEU A 10 23.16 14.04 15.46
C LEU A 10 22.25 13.52 16.59
N ALA A 11 22.07 14.33 17.64
CA ALA A 11 20.93 14.20 18.56
C ALA A 11 19.68 14.90 18.01
N ILE A 12 19.32 14.63 16.73
CA ILE A 12 18.11 15.16 16.11
C ILE A 12 17.38 14.03 15.38
N LEU A 13 16.08 13.92 15.69
CA LEU A 13 15.05 13.06 15.09
C LEU A 13 14.94 11.62 15.61
N SER A 14 14.72 11.49 16.93
CA SER A 14 13.79 10.47 17.43
C SER A 14 12.41 11.09 17.69
N THR A 15 11.88 11.83 16.71
CA THR A 15 10.42 11.97 16.62
C THR A 15 9.92 10.71 15.95
N SER A 16 9.18 9.91 16.68
CA SER A 16 8.32 8.84 16.17
C SER A 16 7.41 9.39 15.07
N LEU A 17 7.90 9.40 13.83
CA LEU A 17 7.19 9.78 12.61
C LEU A 17 6.21 8.67 12.19
N PHE A 18 5.40 8.16 13.13
CA PHE A 18 4.21 7.35 12.85
C PHE A 18 3.14 7.53 13.95
N ALA A 19 3.06 8.71 14.58
CA ALA A 19 1.92 9.10 15.41
C ALA A 19 1.20 10.27 14.73
N GLY A 20 0.54 9.92 13.63
CA GLY A 20 -0.24 10.81 12.80
C GLY A 20 -0.94 9.94 11.77
N GLU A 21 -1.87 9.12 12.22
CA GLU A 21 -3.01 8.79 11.37
C GLU A 21 -3.56 10.12 10.88
N GLN A 22 -3.15 10.54 9.68
CA GLN A 22 -3.84 11.60 9.00
C GLN A 22 -5.24 11.03 8.78
N ASP A 23 -6.19 11.49 9.59
CA ASP A 23 -7.53 10.91 9.79
C ASP A 23 -8.44 11.05 8.55
N GLY A 24 -7.85 11.39 7.42
CA GLY A 24 -8.49 11.52 6.13
C GLY A 24 -8.17 10.37 5.18
N ASP A 25 -9.05 10.24 4.21
CA ASP A 25 -8.83 9.45 3.02
C ASP A 25 -7.99 10.26 2.01
N PHE A 26 -7.36 9.59 1.06
CA PHE A 26 -6.68 10.30 -0.02
C PHE A 26 -6.70 9.49 -1.31
N VAL A 27 -6.51 10.18 -2.42
CA VAL A 27 -6.28 9.58 -3.73
C VAL A 27 -5.03 10.20 -4.32
N GLN A 28 -4.08 9.37 -4.74
CA GLN A 28 -2.88 9.77 -5.46
C GLN A 28 -3.04 9.40 -6.93
N THR A 29 -2.87 10.38 -7.80
CA THR A 29 -2.77 10.21 -9.25
C THR A 29 -1.31 10.36 -9.70
N LYS A 30 -1.08 10.34 -11.01
CA LYS A 30 0.24 10.67 -11.58
C LYS A 30 0.63 12.13 -11.35
N ASP A 31 -0.37 13.01 -11.29
CA ASP A 31 -0.15 14.46 -11.32
C ASP A 31 -0.20 15.07 -9.91
N ASP A 32 -1.01 14.51 -9.00
CA ASP A 32 -1.24 15.12 -7.69
C ASP A 32 -1.69 14.12 -6.59
N VAL A 33 -1.75 14.59 -5.36
CA VAL A 33 -2.31 13.89 -4.19
C VAL A 33 -3.47 14.70 -3.62
N TYR A 34 -4.66 14.10 -3.63
CA TYR A 34 -5.90 14.69 -3.13
C TYR A 34 -6.18 14.16 -1.73
N PHE A 35 -6.07 15.00 -0.71
CA PHE A 35 -6.53 14.70 0.65
C PHE A 35 -8.02 15.01 0.77
N LEU A 36 -8.78 14.02 1.25
CA LEU A 36 -10.23 13.98 1.17
C LEU A 36 -10.82 13.64 2.53
N LYS A 37 -11.98 14.22 2.82
CA LYS A 37 -12.76 13.87 4.01
C LYS A 37 -13.18 12.40 3.98
N ASN A 38 -13.58 11.92 2.81
CA ASN A 38 -13.97 10.53 2.59
C ASN A 38 -13.77 10.15 1.10
N VAL A 39 -13.39 8.89 0.87
CA VAL A 39 -13.38 8.24 -0.45
C VAL A 39 -14.41 7.11 -0.46
N ARG A 40 -15.11 6.96 -1.58
CA ARG A 40 -16.01 5.82 -1.79
C ARG A 40 -15.93 5.30 -3.22
N LEU A 41 -16.30 4.05 -3.41
CA LEU A 41 -16.47 3.46 -4.74
C LEU A 41 -17.62 4.17 -5.47
N GLY A 42 -17.38 4.54 -6.72
CA GLY A 42 -18.40 5.10 -7.61
C GLY A 42 -19.05 4.02 -8.48
N VAL A 43 -20.28 4.29 -8.94
CA VAL A 43 -20.95 3.43 -9.94
C VAL A 43 -20.58 3.85 -11.37
N SER A 44 -20.41 5.16 -11.61
CA SER A 44 -20.01 5.74 -12.92
C SER A 44 -18.56 6.25 -12.94
N SER A 45 -17.85 6.13 -11.83
CA SER A 45 -16.43 6.43 -11.68
C SER A 45 -15.82 5.36 -10.79
N PHE A 46 -14.50 5.18 -10.84
CA PHE A 46 -13.85 4.20 -9.97
C PHE A 46 -13.93 4.66 -8.51
N LEU A 47 -13.47 5.88 -8.24
CA LEU A 47 -13.57 6.51 -6.92
C LEU A 47 -14.33 7.84 -7.00
N VAL A 48 -14.95 8.20 -5.88
CA VAL A 48 -15.51 9.52 -5.61
C VAL A 48 -14.92 10.01 -4.30
N GLY A 49 -14.16 11.09 -4.35
CA GLY A 49 -13.69 11.83 -3.19
C GLY A 49 -14.68 12.90 -2.77
N ILE A 50 -14.80 13.11 -1.47
CA ILE A 50 -15.58 14.19 -0.86
C ILE A 50 -14.60 15.13 -0.14
N MET A 51 -14.59 16.40 -0.52
CA MET A 51 -13.78 17.45 0.09
C MET A 51 -14.43 17.93 1.41
N GLU A 52 -13.68 18.67 2.23
CA GLU A 52 -14.20 19.23 3.50
C GLU A 52 -15.41 20.16 3.31
N ASN A 53 -15.44 20.90 2.19
CA ASN A 53 -16.56 21.76 1.80
C ASN A 53 -17.78 20.98 1.23
N GLY A 54 -17.70 19.65 1.14
CA GLY A 54 -18.74 18.78 0.58
C GLY A 54 -18.71 18.63 -0.95
N GLU A 55 -17.79 19.32 -1.63
CA GLU A 55 -17.57 19.16 -3.07
C GLU A 55 -17.11 17.74 -3.40
N LYS A 56 -17.50 17.24 -4.58
CA LYS A 56 -17.19 15.89 -5.03
C LYS A 56 -16.20 15.92 -6.18
N ILE A 57 -15.14 15.14 -6.06
CA ILE A 57 -14.16 14.90 -7.11
C ILE A 57 -14.29 13.44 -7.55
N LYS A 58 -14.26 13.20 -8.86
CA LYS A 58 -14.34 11.84 -9.42
C LYS A 58 -12.98 11.44 -9.98
N PHE A 59 -12.60 10.19 -9.75
CA PHE A 59 -11.35 9.64 -10.27
C PHE A 59 -11.65 8.44 -11.16
N ALA A 60 -11.06 8.44 -12.37
CA ALA A 60 -11.05 7.28 -13.25
C ALA A 60 -10.07 6.22 -12.74
N LYS A 61 -10.30 4.95 -13.07
CA LYS A 61 -9.47 3.84 -12.56
C LYS A 61 -8.04 3.95 -13.06
N GLU A 62 -7.89 4.44 -14.28
CA GLU A 62 -6.64 4.52 -15.04
C GLU A 62 -5.67 5.52 -14.41
N ASP A 63 -6.19 6.61 -13.85
CA ASP A 63 -5.42 7.72 -13.29
C ASP A 63 -4.97 7.49 -11.85
N VAL A 64 -5.69 6.66 -11.10
CA VAL A 64 -5.39 6.38 -9.69
C VAL A 64 -4.19 5.44 -9.58
N LEU A 65 -3.20 5.82 -8.77
CA LEU A 65 -2.04 4.98 -8.45
C LEU A 65 -2.18 4.36 -7.06
N VAL A 66 -2.64 5.16 -6.10
CA VAL A 66 -2.84 4.76 -4.71
C VAL A 66 -4.08 5.44 -4.19
N TYR A 67 -4.83 4.78 -3.32
CA TYR A 67 -5.82 5.46 -2.51
C TYR A 67 -5.87 4.89 -1.09
N LYS A 68 -6.32 5.72 -0.15
CA LYS A 68 -6.73 5.29 1.18
C LYS A 68 -8.23 5.53 1.30
N MET A 69 -8.94 4.51 1.77
CA MET A 69 -10.38 4.56 1.98
C MET A 69 -10.68 3.86 3.31
N SER A 70 -11.30 4.58 4.24
CA SER A 70 -11.70 4.04 5.55
C SER A 70 -10.54 3.38 6.31
N GLY A 71 -9.37 4.04 6.32
CA GLY A 71 -8.16 3.53 7.00
C GLY A 71 -7.38 2.48 6.20
N GLU A 72 -7.94 1.92 5.13
CA GLU A 72 -7.28 0.91 4.31
C GLU A 72 -6.57 1.54 3.11
N ARG A 73 -5.29 1.21 2.92
CA ARG A 73 -4.50 1.67 1.77
C ARG A 73 -4.50 0.63 0.67
N PHE A 74 -4.73 1.07 -0.56
CA PHE A 74 -4.70 0.27 -1.76
C PHE A 74 -3.72 0.87 -2.76
N GLU A 75 -2.92 0.03 -3.41
CA GLU A 75 -1.98 0.46 -4.45
C GLU A 75 -2.26 -0.32 -5.75
N LYS A 76 -2.10 0.34 -6.89
CA LYS A 76 -2.17 -0.28 -8.21
C LYS A 76 -0.92 -1.14 -8.41
N MET A 77 -1.11 -2.46 -8.41
CA MET A 77 -0.03 -3.45 -8.52
C MET A 77 -0.25 -4.36 -9.74
N PRO A 78 0.82 -4.91 -10.33
CA PRO A 78 0.68 -5.92 -11.37
C PRO A 78 0.01 -7.18 -10.82
N VAL A 79 -0.85 -7.80 -11.62
CA VAL A 79 -1.46 -9.09 -11.30
C VAL A 79 -0.38 -10.18 -11.34
N VAL A 80 -0.36 -11.05 -10.35
CA VAL A 80 0.57 -12.18 -10.30
C VAL A 80 -0.13 -13.47 -10.70
N LYS A 81 0.40 -14.15 -11.72
CA LYS A 81 -0.04 -15.48 -12.16
C LYS A 81 1.19 -16.38 -12.32
N ASP A 82 1.12 -17.59 -11.75
CA ASP A 82 2.22 -18.58 -11.83
C ASP A 82 3.59 -18.00 -11.43
N ASN A 83 3.60 -17.17 -10.37
CA ASN A 83 4.78 -16.47 -9.85
C ASN A 83 5.42 -15.43 -10.80
N VAL A 84 4.69 -15.00 -11.83
CA VAL A 84 5.11 -13.97 -12.79
C VAL A 84 4.14 -12.79 -12.73
N CYS A 85 4.68 -11.57 -12.80
CA CYS A 85 3.90 -10.35 -12.95
C CYS A 85 3.38 -10.23 -14.39
N LEU A 86 2.08 -9.99 -14.53
CA LEU A 86 1.43 -9.67 -15.79
C LEU A 86 1.44 -8.15 -16.02
N GLU A 87 1.18 -7.72 -17.26
CA GLU A 87 1.01 -6.30 -17.61
C GLU A 87 -0.29 -5.71 -17.03
N GLU A 88 -1.28 -6.57 -16.79
CA GLU A 88 -2.54 -6.22 -16.16
C GLU A 88 -2.31 -5.75 -14.72
N THR A 89 -3.06 -4.73 -14.29
CA THR A 89 -2.97 -4.20 -12.93
C THR A 89 -4.30 -4.27 -12.19
N CYS A 90 -4.22 -4.45 -10.88
CA CYS A 90 -5.35 -4.34 -9.96
C CYS A 90 -4.96 -3.56 -8.71
N PHE A 91 -5.96 -3.06 -7.99
CA PHE A 91 -5.73 -2.44 -6.69
C PHE A 91 -5.66 -3.53 -5.62
N MET A 92 -4.54 -3.60 -4.93
CA MET A 92 -4.32 -4.54 -3.83
C MET A 92 -4.20 -3.79 -2.51
N LYS A 93 -4.81 -4.32 -1.45
CA LYS A 93 -4.73 -3.73 -0.11
C LYS A 93 -3.34 -3.96 0.46
N VAL A 94 -2.71 -2.90 0.97
CA VAL A 94 -1.45 -3.00 1.73
C VAL A 94 -1.75 -3.50 3.13
N ILE A 95 -1.13 -4.61 3.52
CA ILE A 95 -1.36 -5.28 4.81
C ILE A 95 -0.23 -5.00 5.80
N ALA A 96 1.02 -5.04 5.34
CA ALA A 96 2.19 -4.86 6.19
C ALA A 96 3.37 -4.29 5.40
N TYR A 97 4.32 -3.68 6.10
CA TYR A 97 5.58 -3.18 5.56
C TYR A 97 6.71 -3.42 6.54
N LYS A 98 7.81 -4.05 6.09
CA LYS A 98 9.03 -4.24 6.87
C LYS A 98 10.24 -4.32 5.96
N CYS A 99 11.32 -3.62 6.28
CA CYS A 99 12.61 -3.68 5.57
C CYS A 99 12.51 -3.50 4.03
N GLY A 100 11.62 -2.62 3.56
CA GLY A 100 11.42 -2.40 2.12
C GLY A 100 10.52 -3.42 1.42
N LEU A 101 10.02 -4.42 2.14
CA LEU A 101 9.04 -5.41 1.67
C LEU A 101 7.64 -4.98 2.08
N LYS A 102 6.69 -5.09 1.16
CA LYS A 102 5.26 -4.85 1.41
C LYS A 102 4.47 -6.14 1.18
N VAL A 103 3.53 -6.42 2.09
CA VAL A 103 2.53 -7.47 1.90
C VAL A 103 1.28 -6.84 1.30
N TYR A 104 0.81 -7.43 0.21
CA TYR A 104 -0.40 -7.05 -0.50
C TYR A 104 -1.43 -8.16 -0.44
N LYS A 105 -2.68 -7.83 -0.12
CA LYS A 105 -3.84 -8.72 -0.27
C LYS A 105 -4.53 -8.44 -1.59
N HIS A 106 -4.58 -9.45 -2.44
CA HIS A 106 -5.34 -9.45 -3.68
C HIS A 106 -6.64 -10.22 -3.48
N GLU A 107 -7.78 -9.54 -3.58
CA GLU A 107 -9.10 -10.16 -3.58
C GLU A 107 -9.56 -10.42 -5.01
N TYR A 108 -10.07 -11.63 -5.27
CA TYR A 108 -10.52 -12.03 -6.60
C TYR A 108 -11.64 -13.07 -6.49
N TYR A 109 -12.45 -13.18 -7.53
CA TYR A 109 -13.44 -14.26 -7.65
C TYR A 109 -12.78 -15.49 -8.27
N ASP A 110 -12.89 -16.64 -7.61
CA ASP A 110 -12.39 -17.90 -8.17
C ASP A 110 -13.31 -18.46 -9.27
N ASN A 111 -12.94 -19.60 -9.85
CA ASN A 111 -13.72 -20.24 -10.92
C ASN A 111 -15.14 -20.65 -10.50
N SER A 112 -15.43 -20.69 -9.20
CA SER A 112 -16.78 -20.95 -8.67
C SER A 112 -17.58 -19.67 -8.41
N GLY A 113 -17.01 -18.50 -8.71
CA GLY A 113 -17.62 -17.20 -8.40
C GLY A 113 -17.54 -16.84 -6.91
N LYS A 114 -16.73 -17.54 -6.11
CA LYS A 114 -16.53 -17.24 -4.70
C LYS A 114 -15.45 -16.17 -4.55
N LEU A 115 -15.75 -15.12 -3.80
CA LEU A 115 -14.74 -14.12 -3.41
C LEU A 115 -13.72 -14.79 -2.48
N THR A 116 -12.46 -14.74 -2.89
CA THR A 116 -11.31 -15.28 -2.17
C THR A 116 -10.15 -14.29 -2.20
N SER A 117 -9.05 -14.60 -1.52
CA SER A 117 -7.88 -13.73 -1.53
C SER A 117 -6.56 -14.50 -1.48
N ARG A 118 -5.51 -13.82 -1.95
CA ARG A 118 -4.11 -14.26 -1.84
C ARG A 118 -3.25 -13.12 -1.31
N HIS A 119 -2.17 -13.47 -0.62
CA HIS A 119 -1.19 -12.50 -0.14
C HIS A 119 0.11 -12.64 -0.92
N TYR A 120 0.67 -11.50 -1.32
CA TYR A 120 1.91 -11.40 -2.08
C TYR A 120 2.88 -10.47 -1.36
N VAL A 121 4.16 -10.79 -1.43
CA VAL A 121 5.24 -9.91 -0.97
C VAL A 121 5.88 -9.28 -2.20
N PHE A 122 6.04 -7.96 -2.16
CA PHE A 122 6.79 -7.21 -3.17
C PHE A 122 7.90 -6.38 -2.51
N LYS A 123 8.97 -6.14 -3.28
CA LYS A 123 10.01 -5.16 -2.96
C LYS A 123 10.03 -4.09 -4.04
N LYS A 124 9.64 -2.87 -3.69
CA LYS A 124 9.29 -1.83 -4.68
C LYS A 124 8.17 -2.40 -5.58
N ASP A 125 8.48 -2.74 -6.83
CA ASP A 125 7.53 -3.27 -7.81
C ASP A 125 7.84 -4.71 -8.25
N GLN A 126 8.82 -5.35 -7.61
CA GLN A 126 9.23 -6.71 -7.93
C GLN A 126 8.51 -7.71 -7.03
N PHE A 127 7.81 -8.66 -7.64
CA PHE A 127 7.25 -9.80 -6.93
C PHE A 127 8.37 -10.63 -6.30
N VAL A 128 8.21 -10.93 -5.01
CA VAL A 128 9.20 -11.71 -4.24
C VAL A 128 8.66 -13.11 -3.96
N VAL A 129 7.49 -13.20 -3.33
CA VAL A 129 6.91 -14.49 -2.93
C VAL A 129 5.40 -14.38 -2.71
N LYS A 130 4.69 -15.47 -2.92
CA LYS A 130 3.28 -15.65 -2.58
C LYS A 130 3.19 -16.39 -1.25
N PHE A 131 2.30 -15.96 -0.36
CA PHE A 131 1.98 -16.73 0.84
C PHE A 131 1.33 -18.07 0.45
N ASP A 132 1.87 -19.15 0.99
CA ASP A 132 1.34 -20.51 0.86
C ASP A 132 1.52 -21.29 2.17
N ARG A 133 1.15 -22.57 2.16
CA ARG A 133 1.20 -23.42 3.35
C ARG A 133 2.62 -23.61 3.90
N GLU A 134 3.64 -23.52 3.04
CA GLU A 134 5.03 -23.80 3.41
C GLU A 134 5.69 -22.57 4.05
N ASN A 135 5.34 -21.36 3.60
CA ASN A 135 5.99 -20.13 4.04
C ASN A 135 5.14 -19.22 4.94
N THR A 136 3.83 -19.43 5.08
CA THR A 136 2.92 -18.51 5.78
C THR A 136 3.33 -18.22 7.22
N GLN A 137 3.77 -19.23 7.98
CA GLN A 137 4.16 -19.05 9.38
C GLN A 137 5.39 -18.14 9.50
N ASN A 138 6.43 -18.42 8.72
CA ASN A 138 7.67 -17.65 8.75
C ASN A 138 7.47 -16.21 8.25
N LEU A 139 6.69 -16.03 7.17
CA LEU A 139 6.38 -14.70 6.66
C LEU A 139 5.55 -13.89 7.66
N THR A 140 4.55 -14.51 8.29
CA THR A 140 3.75 -13.85 9.34
C THR A 140 4.63 -13.40 10.50
N ALA A 141 5.46 -14.30 11.04
CA ALA A 141 6.39 -13.99 12.13
C ALA A 141 7.37 -12.86 11.76
N PHE A 142 7.92 -12.89 10.54
CA PHE A 142 8.79 -11.82 10.04
C PHE A 142 8.08 -10.46 10.03
N PHE A 143 6.88 -10.37 9.44
CA PHE A 143 6.13 -9.11 9.36
C PHE A 143 5.53 -8.68 10.71
N ALA A 144 5.34 -9.60 11.66
CA ALA A 144 4.94 -9.30 13.03
C ALA A 144 6.10 -8.77 13.90
N GLY A 145 7.35 -8.91 13.45
CA GLY A 145 8.52 -8.50 14.22
C GLY A 145 9.09 -9.59 15.15
N GLU A 146 8.67 -10.84 14.97
CA GLU A 146 9.12 -11.99 15.78
C GLU A 146 10.40 -12.65 15.24
N LEU A 147 10.79 -12.29 14.01
CA LEU A 147 12.05 -12.69 13.38
C LEU A 147 12.82 -11.42 12.97
N ASP A 148 14.09 -11.37 13.35
CA ASP A 148 15.03 -10.28 13.04
C ASP A 148 15.58 -10.37 11.60
#